data_AF-E2B7I8-F1
#
_entry.id   AF-E2B7I8-F1
#
_cell.length_a   1.000
_cell.length_b   1.000
_cell.length_c   1.000
_cell.angle_alpha   90.00
_cell.angle_beta   90.00
_cell.angle_gamma   90.00
#
_symmetry.space_group_name_H-M   'P 1'
#
loop_
_entity.id
_entity.type
_entity.pdbx_description
1 polymer ?
#
loop_
_entity_poly.entity_id
_entity_poly.type
_entity_poly.pdbx_seq_one_letter_code
_entity_poly.pdbx_strand_id
1 'polypeptide(L)'
;MMLSYIMLPTLQVSNSFFPFNPSLEDEMKRLFDNCAVNNAKDCQQNVDDIMEEFRHNGRDFEYCPDLDPEITKHITPRRKKNKKPLPTECVFCRNNGEEETYYRQHLLKDVDGRILCPVLRAYTCPICGACGDVAHTVKYCPKGPYNPNSISTANAFKLLRNSVGKRRGK
;
A
#
# COMPACT_ATOMS: atom_id res chain seq x y z
N MET A 1 -32.84 52.25 12.33
CA MET A 1 -32.54 51.14 13.26
C MET A 1 -31.23 50.52 12.78
N MET A 2 -30.15 50.81 13.50
CA MET A 2 -28.81 50.33 13.16
C MET A 2 -28.73 48.83 13.45
N LEU A 3 -28.47 48.02 12.44
CA LEU A 3 -28.10 46.62 12.65
C LEU A 3 -26.63 46.61 13.08
N SER A 4 -26.43 46.54 14.39
CA SER A 4 -25.15 46.37 15.05
C SER A 4 -24.49 45.08 14.58
N TYR A 5 -23.36 45.21 13.89
CA TYR A 5 -22.48 44.09 13.55
C TYR A 5 -21.76 43.64 14.83
N ILE A 6 -22.16 42.48 15.35
CA ILE A 6 -21.58 41.91 16.56
C ILE A 6 -20.30 41.19 16.16
N MET A 7 -19.14 41.81 16.37
CA MET A 7 -17.84 41.13 16.26
C MET A 7 -17.73 40.19 17.45
N LEU A 8 -17.86 38.88 17.23
CA LEU A 8 -17.56 37.88 18.25
C LEU A 8 -16.08 37.96 18.62
N PRO A 9 -15.73 37.94 19.92
CA PRO A 9 -14.35 38.00 20.37
C PRO A 9 -13.62 36.73 19.94
N THR A 10 -12.59 36.88 19.13
CA THR A 10 -11.68 35.80 18.79
C THR A 10 -10.96 35.38 20.07
N LEU A 11 -11.17 34.12 20.48
CA LEU A 11 -10.38 33.47 21.51
C LEU A 11 -8.89 33.74 21.26
N GLN A 12 -8.23 34.43 22.18
CA GLN A 12 -6.78 34.54 22.20
C GLN A 12 -6.22 33.16 22.53
N VAL A 13 -5.95 32.38 21.48
CA VAL A 13 -5.23 31.13 21.60
C VAL A 13 -3.75 31.48 21.80
N SER A 14 -3.22 31.26 23.00
CA SER A 14 -1.79 31.39 23.33
C SER A 14 -0.94 30.25 22.75
N ASN A 15 -1.48 29.46 21.81
CA ASN A 15 -0.68 28.50 21.05
C ASN A 15 0.07 29.24 19.93
N SER A 16 1.17 29.88 20.34
CA SER A 16 2.27 30.30 19.49
C SER A 16 3.02 29.10 18.88
N PHE A 17 2.29 28.19 18.23
CA PHE A 17 2.83 27.03 17.52
C PHE A 17 2.54 27.06 16.02
N PHE A 18 2.18 28.23 15.48
CA PHE A 18 2.25 28.48 14.04
C PHE A 18 3.39 29.47 13.78
N PRO A 19 4.52 29.02 13.21
CA PRO A 19 5.62 29.91 12.88
C PRO A 19 5.14 30.91 11.83
N PHE A 20 5.56 32.17 12.00
CA PHE A 20 5.52 33.23 10.99
C PHE A 20 5.75 32.63 9.60
N ASN A 21 4.89 32.95 8.63
CA ASN A 21 5.03 32.57 7.23
C ASN A 21 6.43 32.98 6.75
N PRO A 22 7.41 32.06 6.71
CA PRO A 22 8.76 32.41 6.30
C PRO A 22 8.71 32.68 4.80
N SER A 23 9.47 33.66 4.30
CA SER A 23 9.59 33.84 2.85
C SER A 23 10.03 32.52 2.21
N LEU A 24 9.67 32.28 0.94
CA LEU A 24 10.16 31.14 0.18
C LEU A 24 11.70 31.06 0.25
N GLU A 25 12.36 32.22 0.23
CA GLU A 25 13.80 32.38 0.45
C GLU A 25 14.28 31.89 1.83
N ASP A 26 13.51 32.14 2.90
CA ASP A 26 13.87 31.77 4.27
C ASP A 26 13.65 30.27 4.51
N GLU A 27 12.63 29.69 3.87
CA GLU A 27 12.41 28.25 3.86
C GLU A 27 13.49 27.54 3.04
N MET A 28 13.87 28.09 1.87
CA MET A 28 15.02 27.59 1.09
C MET A 28 16.32 27.68 1.89
N LYS A 29 16.58 28.80 2.55
CA LYS A 29 17.77 28.98 3.39
C LYS A 29 17.80 27.96 4.54
N ARG A 30 16.67 27.71 5.21
CA ARG A 30 16.57 26.68 6.26
C ARG A 30 16.80 25.26 5.72
N LEU A 31 16.25 24.94 4.56
CA LEU A 31 16.33 23.60 3.96
C LEU A 31 17.74 23.30 3.45
N PHE A 32 18.45 24.30 2.91
CA PHE A 32 19.76 24.10 2.27
C PHE A 32 20.96 24.46 3.15
N ASP A 33 20.84 25.30 4.18
CA ASP A 33 21.98 25.67 5.05
C ASP A 33 22.40 24.56 6.02
N ASN A 34 21.49 23.66 6.40
CA ASN A 34 21.82 22.50 7.25
C ASN A 34 22.71 21.45 6.55
N CYS A 35 22.96 21.62 5.25
CA CYS A 35 23.96 20.83 4.53
C CYS A 35 25.40 21.36 4.75
N ALA A 36 25.57 22.64 5.09
CA ALA A 36 26.89 23.27 5.13
C ALA A 36 27.63 23.19 6.48
N VAL A 37 26.93 23.02 7.61
CA VAL A 37 27.58 23.20 8.93
C VAL A 37 27.64 21.93 9.80
N ASN A 38 26.80 20.92 9.57
CA ASN A 38 26.77 19.74 10.46
C ASN A 38 27.13 18.39 9.84
N ASN A 39 27.62 18.34 8.59
CA ASN A 39 28.23 17.11 8.05
C ASN A 39 29.36 17.40 7.06
N ALA A 40 30.43 18.04 7.55
CA ALA A 40 31.73 18.04 6.86
C ALA A 40 32.45 16.67 6.92
N LYS A 41 31.73 15.56 7.15
CA LYS A 41 32.29 14.21 7.17
C LYS A 41 31.49 13.12 6.44
N ASP A 42 30.30 13.38 5.90
CA ASP A 42 29.51 12.30 5.27
C ASP A 42 28.53 12.76 4.18
N CYS A 43 29.01 13.52 3.20
CA CYS A 43 28.28 13.75 1.95
C CYS A 43 29.18 13.66 0.72
N GLN A 44 30.26 12.88 0.82
CA GLN A 44 30.86 12.23 -0.33
C GLN A 44 30.23 10.84 -0.45
N GLN A 45 28.91 10.77 -0.60
CA GLN A 45 28.41 9.61 -1.34
C GLN A 45 28.89 9.85 -2.77
N ASN A 46 29.96 9.14 -3.13
CA ASN A 46 30.53 9.25 -4.45
C ASN A 46 29.37 8.97 -5.42
N VAL A 47 29.15 9.89 -6.36
CA VAL A 47 28.10 9.71 -7.37
C VAL A 47 28.34 8.39 -8.10
N ASP A 48 29.62 7.98 -8.18
CA ASP A 48 30.01 6.65 -8.66
C ASP A 48 29.43 5.52 -7.81
N ASP A 49 29.46 5.59 -6.48
CA ASP A 49 28.91 4.55 -5.58
C ASP A 49 27.38 4.44 -5.71
N ILE A 50 26.70 5.59 -5.84
CA ILE A 50 25.24 5.63 -6.07
C ILE A 50 24.90 5.07 -7.46
N MET A 51 25.68 5.45 -8.47
CA MET A 51 25.54 4.93 -9.83
C MET A 51 25.90 3.45 -9.91
N GLU A 52 26.79 2.97 -9.05
CA GLU A 52 27.19 1.57 -8.94
C GLU A 52 26.07 0.74 -8.30
N GLU A 53 25.38 1.26 -7.27
CA GLU A 53 24.19 0.62 -6.71
C GLU A 53 23.06 0.49 -7.74
N PHE A 54 22.84 1.52 -8.57
CA PHE A 54 21.90 1.44 -9.68
C PHE A 54 22.32 0.41 -10.73
N ARG A 55 23.62 0.29 -11.06
CA ARG A 55 24.14 -0.74 -11.98
C ARG A 55 24.01 -2.17 -11.44
N HIS A 56 24.09 -2.35 -10.12
CA HIS A 56 23.98 -3.66 -9.47
C HIS A 56 22.51 -4.07 -9.23
N ASN A 57 21.59 -3.11 -9.08
CA ASN A 57 20.16 -3.37 -8.84
C ASN A 57 19.26 -3.21 -10.09
N GLY A 58 19.69 -2.40 -11.07
CA GLY A 58 19.04 -2.15 -12.35
C GLY A 58 19.69 -2.99 -13.44
N ARG A 59 19.11 -4.15 -13.73
CA ARG A 59 19.47 -4.92 -14.92
C ARG A 59 18.77 -4.26 -16.11
N ASP A 60 19.41 -3.27 -16.69
CA ASP A 60 18.93 -2.68 -17.94
C ASP A 60 18.87 -3.78 -19.00
N PHE A 61 17.68 -3.99 -19.55
CA PHE A 61 17.53 -4.82 -20.73
C PHE A 61 18.25 -4.07 -21.85
N GLU A 62 19.28 -4.67 -22.45
CA GLU A 62 19.99 -4.04 -23.57
C GLU A 62 18.96 -3.54 -24.58
N TYR A 63 19.11 -2.29 -25.02
CA TYR A 63 18.31 -1.76 -26.10
C TYR A 63 18.66 -2.58 -27.35
N CYS A 64 17.86 -3.60 -27.64
CA CYS A 64 17.91 -4.31 -28.90
C CYS A 64 17.30 -3.39 -29.97
N PRO A 65 18.09 -2.90 -30.95
CA PRO A 65 17.51 -2.28 -32.13
C PRO A 65 16.67 -3.34 -32.83
N ASP A 66 15.44 -3.01 -33.18
CA ASP A 66 14.47 -3.94 -33.79
C ASP A 66 15.05 -4.56 -35.07
N LEU A 67 15.54 -5.80 -34.96
CA LEU A 67 15.84 -6.67 -36.09
C LEU A 67 15.13 -8.01 -35.90
N ASP A 68 14.07 -8.15 -36.69
CA ASP A 68 13.25 -9.32 -37.07
C ASP A 68 12.48 -10.15 -36.01
N PRO A 69 11.20 -10.50 -36.28
CA PRO A 69 10.24 -10.90 -35.25
C PRO A 69 10.16 -12.40 -34.93
N GLU A 70 11.04 -13.25 -35.48
CA GLU A 70 10.82 -14.71 -35.46
C GLU A 70 11.67 -15.53 -34.47
N ILE A 71 12.63 -14.94 -33.74
CA ILE A 71 13.57 -15.74 -32.90
C ILE A 71 13.44 -15.48 -31.37
N THR A 72 12.72 -14.47 -30.90
CA THR A 72 12.76 -14.07 -29.47
C THR A 72 11.66 -14.71 -28.61
N LYS A 73 11.65 -16.05 -28.48
CA LYS A 73 10.80 -16.75 -27.48
C LYS A 73 11.55 -17.42 -26.34
N HIS A 74 12.86 -17.31 -26.26
CA HIS A 74 13.61 -17.97 -25.19
C HIS A 74 14.56 -17.04 -24.43
N ILE A 75 14.37 -17.08 -23.09
CA ILE A 75 15.27 -16.63 -22.03
C ILE A 75 15.17 -15.13 -21.67
N THR A 76 13.99 -14.69 -21.23
CA THR A 76 13.98 -13.77 -20.08
C THR A 76 13.78 -14.61 -18.81
N PRO A 77 14.73 -14.64 -17.87
CA PRO A 77 14.51 -15.29 -16.58
C PRO A 77 13.48 -14.43 -15.83
N ARG A 78 12.21 -14.79 -15.97
CA ARG A 78 11.10 -14.26 -15.18
C ARG A 78 11.55 -14.28 -13.73
N ARG A 79 11.76 -13.10 -13.14
CA ARG A 79 12.14 -12.89 -11.73
C ARG A 79 11.38 -13.93 -10.90
N LYS A 80 12.08 -14.95 -10.38
CA LYS A 80 11.48 -15.93 -9.48
C LYS A 80 10.91 -15.09 -8.34
N LYS A 81 9.58 -14.93 -8.30
CA LYS A 81 8.92 -14.30 -7.17
C LYS A 81 9.39 -15.10 -5.96
N ASN A 82 10.22 -14.50 -5.11
CA ASN A 82 10.61 -15.10 -3.84
C ASN A 82 9.31 -15.56 -3.17
N LYS A 83 9.09 -16.89 -3.13
CA LYS A 83 7.93 -17.45 -2.45
C LYS A 83 8.16 -17.09 -0.99
N LYS A 84 7.40 -16.13 -0.48
CA LYS A 84 7.44 -15.76 0.94
C LYS A 84 7.28 -17.06 1.74
N PRO A 85 8.10 -17.28 2.78
CA PRO A 85 7.97 -18.48 3.60
C PRO A 85 6.53 -18.61 4.10
N LEU A 86 6.01 -19.84 4.07
CA LEU A 86 4.65 -20.11 4.55
C LEU A 86 4.53 -19.63 6.00
N PRO A 87 3.42 -18.98 6.38
CA PRO A 87 3.21 -18.55 7.75
C PRO A 87 3.32 -19.75 8.70
N THR A 88 4.11 -19.61 9.76
CA THR A 88 4.30 -20.63 10.81
C THR A 88 3.27 -20.52 11.94
N GLU A 89 2.45 -19.46 11.93
CA GLU A 89 1.51 -19.15 13.01
C GLU A 89 0.19 -18.57 12.47
N CYS A 90 -0.87 -18.63 13.28
CA CYS A 90 -2.17 -18.09 12.94
C CYS A 90 -2.20 -16.56 13.06
N VAL A 91 -2.08 -15.88 11.92
CA VAL A 91 -2.16 -14.42 11.82
C VAL A 91 -3.49 -13.86 12.32
N PHE A 92 -4.59 -14.62 12.21
CA PHE A 92 -5.91 -14.17 12.67
C PHE A 92 -5.96 -14.08 14.20
N CYS A 93 -5.58 -15.15 14.90
CA CYS A 93 -5.53 -15.17 16.36
C CYS A 93 -4.48 -14.18 16.90
N ARG A 94 -3.32 -14.07 16.25
CA ARG A 94 -2.30 -13.07 16.61
C ARG A 94 -2.85 -11.64 16.55
N ASN A 95 -3.59 -11.30 15.50
CA ASN A 95 -4.19 -9.97 15.36
C ASN A 95 -5.32 -9.71 16.36
N ASN A 96 -5.98 -10.76 16.85
CA ASN A 96 -7.01 -10.64 17.89
C ASN A 96 -6.43 -10.54 19.30
N GLY A 97 -5.10 -10.63 19.46
CA GLY A 97 -4.43 -10.55 20.75
C GLY A 97 -4.49 -11.85 21.57
N GLU A 98 -4.68 -12.99 20.91
CA GLU A 98 -4.61 -14.29 21.57
C GLU A 98 -3.20 -14.58 22.11
N GLU A 99 -3.08 -15.52 23.07
CA GLU A 99 -1.80 -15.90 23.65
C GLU A 99 -0.83 -16.48 22.60
N GLU A 100 0.47 -16.22 22.74
CA GLU A 100 1.53 -16.72 21.86
C GLU A 100 1.59 -18.23 21.77
N THR A 101 1.34 -18.92 22.88
CA THR A 101 1.25 -20.38 22.90
C THR A 101 0.07 -20.88 22.05
N TYR A 102 -1.03 -20.13 22.01
CA TYR A 102 -2.25 -20.52 21.31
C TYR A 102 -2.19 -20.25 19.80
N TYR A 103 -1.82 -19.03 19.38
CA TYR A 103 -1.79 -18.70 17.96
C TYR A 103 -0.67 -19.42 17.19
N ARG A 104 0.33 -19.97 17.87
CA ARG A 104 1.39 -20.81 17.26
C ARG A 104 1.02 -22.28 17.12
N GLN A 105 -0.03 -22.76 17.78
CA GLN A 105 -0.46 -24.16 17.68
C GLN A 105 -1.18 -24.50 16.37
N HIS A 106 -1.60 -23.48 15.60
CA HIS A 106 -2.38 -23.69 14.39
C HIS A 106 -2.07 -22.64 13.32
N LEU A 107 -2.49 -22.91 12.09
CA LEU A 107 -2.38 -22.01 10.95
C LEU A 107 -3.75 -21.40 10.61
N LEU A 108 -3.74 -20.28 9.89
CA LEU A 108 -4.99 -19.68 9.42
C LEU A 108 -5.64 -20.52 8.32
N LYS A 109 -4.85 -20.93 7.31
CA LYS A 109 -5.31 -21.69 6.14
C LYS A 109 -4.33 -22.81 5.81
N ASP A 110 -4.86 -23.90 5.27
CA ASP A 110 -4.09 -25.01 4.72
C ASP A 110 -3.59 -24.72 3.29
N VAL A 111 -2.75 -25.61 2.74
CA VAL A 111 -2.27 -25.57 1.35
C VAL A 111 -3.42 -25.60 0.33
N ASP A 112 -4.51 -26.29 0.65
CA ASP A 112 -5.73 -26.34 -0.17
C ASP A 112 -6.61 -25.09 -0.03
N GLY A 113 -6.22 -24.13 0.84
CA GLY A 113 -6.97 -22.90 1.09
C GLY A 113 -8.14 -23.03 2.07
N ARG A 114 -8.33 -24.22 2.67
CA ARG A 114 -9.32 -24.46 3.75
C ARG A 114 -8.91 -23.75 5.04
N ILE A 115 -9.88 -23.23 5.80
CA ILE A 115 -9.59 -22.59 7.09
C ILE A 115 -9.27 -23.63 8.16
N LEU A 116 -8.11 -23.50 8.80
CA LEU A 116 -7.69 -24.38 9.90
C LEU A 116 -7.91 -23.74 11.28
N CYS A 117 -7.93 -22.40 11.37
CA CYS A 117 -8.08 -21.70 12.63
C CYS A 117 -9.41 -22.06 13.34
N PRO A 118 -9.38 -22.64 14.55
CA PRO A 118 -10.59 -23.11 15.25
C PRO A 118 -11.56 -21.97 15.55
N VAL A 119 -11.05 -20.80 15.93
CA VAL A 119 -11.85 -19.60 16.20
C VAL A 119 -12.60 -19.17 14.94
N LEU A 120 -11.90 -19.06 13.81
CA LEU A 120 -12.54 -18.67 12.55
C LEU A 120 -13.50 -19.74 12.04
N ARG A 121 -13.20 -21.03 12.22
CA ARG A 121 -14.09 -22.15 11.84
C ARG A 121 -15.42 -22.13 12.61
N ALA A 122 -15.39 -21.81 13.89
CA ALA A 122 -16.58 -21.69 14.73
C ALA A 122 -17.44 -20.47 14.36
N TYR A 123 -16.85 -19.45 13.73
CA TYR A 123 -17.56 -18.28 13.27
C TYR A 123 -18.45 -18.58 12.06
N THR A 124 -19.74 -18.29 12.19
CA THR A 124 -20.71 -18.37 11.10
C THR A 124 -20.94 -16.97 10.52
N CYS A 125 -20.69 -16.80 9.22
CA CYS A 125 -20.88 -15.53 8.56
C CYS A 125 -22.38 -15.13 8.57
N PRO A 126 -22.76 -13.97 9.14
CA PRO A 126 -24.17 -13.57 9.24
C PRO A 126 -24.79 -13.17 7.88
N ILE A 127 -23.97 -12.94 6.85
CA ILE A 127 -24.44 -12.53 5.52
C ILE A 127 -24.74 -13.75 4.64
N CYS A 128 -23.87 -14.76 4.67
CA CYS A 128 -23.97 -15.90 3.75
C CYS A 128 -24.12 -17.27 4.43
N GLY A 129 -24.01 -17.34 5.76
CA GLY A 129 -24.13 -18.58 6.55
C GLY A 129 -22.91 -19.50 6.50
N ALA A 130 -21.83 -19.13 5.81
CA ALA A 130 -20.64 -19.98 5.71
C ALA A 130 -19.92 -20.13 7.06
N CYS A 131 -19.46 -21.35 7.37
CA CYS A 131 -18.72 -21.72 8.58
C CYS A 131 -17.72 -22.86 8.27
N GLY A 132 -16.93 -23.30 9.26
CA GLY A 132 -15.98 -24.40 9.10
C GLY A 132 -14.88 -24.11 8.06
N ASP A 133 -14.71 -25.01 7.10
CA ASP A 133 -13.65 -24.95 6.08
C ASP A 133 -13.71 -23.70 5.19
N VAL A 134 -14.92 -23.15 5.01
CA VAL A 134 -15.23 -21.98 4.16
C VAL A 134 -15.53 -20.72 4.98
N ALA A 135 -15.26 -20.76 6.29
CA ALA A 135 -15.51 -19.64 7.17
C ALA A 135 -14.72 -18.39 6.78
N HIS A 136 -15.32 -17.24 7.02
CA HIS A 136 -14.71 -15.94 6.75
C HIS A 136 -15.40 -14.86 7.58
N THR A 137 -14.70 -13.76 7.82
CA THR A 137 -15.30 -12.60 8.48
C THR A 137 -16.18 -11.80 7.51
N VAL A 138 -17.10 -11.00 8.05
CA VAL A 138 -18.04 -10.15 7.29
C VAL A 138 -17.37 -9.38 6.15
N LYS A 139 -16.18 -8.81 6.43
CA LYS A 139 -15.41 -8.03 5.46
C LYS A 139 -15.03 -8.81 4.20
N TYR A 140 -14.75 -10.10 4.34
CA TYR A 140 -14.31 -10.96 3.24
C TYR A 140 -15.45 -11.82 2.70
N CYS A 141 -16.70 -11.48 3.02
CA CYS A 141 -17.85 -12.21 2.53
C CYS A 141 -18.03 -12.03 1.01
N PRO A 142 -18.14 -13.12 0.23
CA PRO A 142 -18.39 -13.03 -1.21
C PRO A 142 -19.79 -12.50 -1.54
N LYS A 143 -20.71 -12.48 -0.58
CA LYS A 143 -22.02 -11.83 -0.73
C LYS A 143 -22.08 -10.49 0.01
N GLY A 144 -20.97 -10.04 0.58
CA GLY A 144 -20.90 -8.81 1.36
C GLY A 144 -20.76 -7.56 0.49
N PRO A 145 -21.07 -6.37 1.04
CA PRO A 145 -20.99 -5.10 0.31
C PRO A 145 -19.55 -4.71 -0.08
N TYR A 146 -18.55 -5.31 0.55
CA TYR A 146 -17.13 -5.07 0.29
C TYR A 146 -16.54 -6.04 -0.74
N ASN A 147 -17.35 -6.91 -1.35
CA ASN A 147 -16.86 -7.85 -2.35
C ASN A 147 -16.36 -7.10 -3.60
N PRO A 148 -15.08 -7.24 -4.01
CA PRO A 148 -14.59 -6.63 -5.25
C PRO A 148 -15.30 -7.14 -6.51
N ASN A 149 -15.90 -8.34 -6.47
CA ASN A 149 -16.66 -8.89 -7.59
C ASN A 149 -18.06 -8.29 -7.70
N SER A 150 -18.59 -7.66 -6.64
CA SER A 150 -19.73 -6.75 -6.80
C SER A 150 -19.17 -5.43 -7.32
N ILE A 151 -18.99 -5.35 -8.64
CA ILE A 151 -18.57 -4.13 -9.31
C ILE A 151 -19.64 -3.09 -8.99
N SER A 152 -19.31 -2.13 -8.12
CA SER A 152 -20.18 -0.99 -7.89
C SER A 152 -20.44 -0.29 -9.21
N THR A 153 -21.65 0.24 -9.41
CA THR A 153 -22.02 0.97 -10.64
C THR A 153 -20.96 2.02 -11.00
N ALA A 154 -20.40 2.71 -10.00
CA ALA A 154 -19.30 3.67 -10.16
C ALA A 154 -18.02 3.06 -10.78
N ASN A 155 -17.61 1.86 -10.39
CA ASN A 155 -16.42 1.19 -10.93
C ASN A 155 -16.68 0.61 -12.33
N ALA A 156 -17.90 0.20 -12.64
CA ALA A 156 -18.28 -0.27 -13.99
C ALA A 156 -18.09 0.84 -15.04
N PHE A 157 -18.45 2.10 -14.73
CA PHE A 157 -18.27 3.22 -15.65
C PHE A 157 -16.79 3.50 -15.97
N LYS A 158 -15.87 3.22 -15.03
CA LYS A 158 -14.42 3.38 -15.24
C LYS A 158 -13.85 2.31 -16.17
N LEU A 159 -14.39 1.10 -16.16
CA LEU A 159 -13.97 0.03 -17.08
C LEU A 159 -14.43 0.28 -18.54
N LEU A 160 -15.46 1.10 -18.73
CA LEU A 160 -16.03 1.41 -20.03
C LEU A 160 -15.28 2.52 -20.79
N ARG A 161 -14.32 3.19 -20.15
CA ARG A 161 -13.52 4.28 -20.74
C ARG A 161 -12.03 3.97 -20.60
N ASN A 162 -11.23 4.34 -21.60
CA ASN A 162 -9.77 4.27 -21.51
C ASN A 162 -9.19 5.49 -20.77
N SER A 163 -7.87 5.52 -20.57
CA SER A 163 -7.15 6.62 -19.88
C SER A 163 -7.31 7.99 -20.55
N VAL A 164 -7.74 8.04 -21.82
CA VAL A 164 -8.08 9.28 -22.54
C VAL A 164 -9.59 9.59 -22.53
N GLY A 165 -10.38 8.88 -21.73
CA GLY A 165 -11.82 9.11 -21.55
C GLY A 165 -12.72 8.61 -22.70
N LYS A 166 -12.14 8.03 -23.76
CA LYS A 166 -12.87 7.48 -24.90
C LYS A 166 -13.58 6.20 -24.49
N ARG A 167 -14.88 6.11 -24.79
CA ARG A 167 -15.65 4.89 -24.56
C ARG A 167 -15.12 3.78 -25.46
N ARG A 168 -14.89 2.61 -24.87
CA ARG A 168 -14.58 1.40 -25.64
C ARG A 168 -15.88 0.98 -26.34
N GLY A 169 -15.94 1.17 -27.66
CA GLY A 169 -17.06 0.72 -28.48
C GLY A 169 -17.10 -0.81 -28.56
N LYS A 170 -18.32 -1.36 -28.68
CA LYS A 170 -18.54 -2.76 -29.04
C LYS A 170 -18.07 -3.01 -30.48
#